data_AF-A0AAD7NS65-F1
#
_entry.id   AF-A0AAD7NS65-F1
#
_cell.length_a   1.000
_cell.length_b   1.000
_cell.length_c   1.000
_cell.angle_alpha   90.00
_cell.angle_beta   90.00
_cell.angle_gamma   90.00
#
_symmetry.space_group_name_H-M   'P 1'
#
loop_
_entity.id
_entity.type
_entity.pdbx_description
1 polymer ?
#
loop_
_entity_poly.entity_id
_entity_poly.type
_entity_poly.pdbx_seq_one_letter_code
_entity_poly.pdbx_strand_id
1 'polypeptide(L)'
;MALRTNGRPEPEVIMNYGDGFSYVKAAMQDAFRPGGILDKPPTVVHPNAVPPLTKAQREAIKREDVDLIVSEFEIPKAQAERLLADHKGSVTDVLRALTEL
;
A
#
# COMPACT_ATOMS: atom_id res chain seq x y z
N MET A 1 -40.58 20.62 10.87
CA MET A 1 -39.37 21.22 11.50
C MET A 1 -38.17 20.45 11.03
N ALA A 2 -37.41 21.00 10.07
CA ALA A 2 -36.20 20.36 9.55
C ALA A 2 -35.02 20.67 10.48
N LEU A 3 -34.40 19.62 11.03
CA LEU A 3 -33.22 19.74 11.87
C LEU A 3 -32.06 20.24 11.00
N ARG A 4 -31.61 21.47 11.24
CA ARG A 4 -30.45 22.06 10.58
C ARG A 4 -29.19 21.42 11.18
N THR A 5 -28.76 20.29 10.63
CA THR A 5 -27.43 19.76 10.93
C THR A 5 -26.42 20.54 10.10
N ASN A 6 -25.46 21.19 10.77
CA ASN A 6 -24.36 21.92 10.12
C ASN A 6 -23.44 20.92 9.41
N GLY A 7 -23.82 20.46 8.21
CA GLY A 7 -22.95 19.90 7.18
C GLY A 7 -21.85 18.95 7.63
N ARG A 8 -22.02 18.21 8.75
CA ARG A 8 -21.02 17.30 9.27
C ARG A 8 -21.26 15.98 8.55
N PRO A 9 -20.49 15.62 7.51
CA PRO A 9 -20.53 14.26 7.01
C PRO A 9 -20.30 13.33 8.19
N GLU A 10 -21.00 12.19 8.22
CA GLU A 10 -20.80 11.22 9.29
C GLU A 10 -19.30 10.92 9.43
N PRO A 11 -18.77 10.75 10.67
CA PRO A 11 -17.36 10.49 10.87
C PRO A 11 -16.94 9.28 10.03
N GLU A 12 -16.13 9.54 8.99
CA GLU A 12 -15.67 8.49 8.09
C GLU A 12 -14.61 7.65 8.79
N VAL A 13 -14.78 6.34 8.74
CA VAL A 13 -13.77 5.38 9.19
C VAL A 13 -12.90 5.07 7.98
N ILE A 14 -11.65 5.54 8.01
CA ILE A 14 -10.63 5.26 7.01
C ILE A 14 -9.65 4.26 7.64
N MET A 15 -9.63 3.03 7.14
CA MET A 15 -8.64 2.02 7.53
C MET A 15 -7.65 1.85 6.39
N ASN A 16 -6.37 2.15 6.63
CA ASN A 16 -5.31 1.98 5.63
C ASN A 16 -4.64 0.62 5.80
N TYR A 17 -4.39 -0.07 4.70
CA TYR A 17 -3.71 -1.36 4.67
C TYR A 17 -2.28 -1.19 4.14
N GLY A 18 -1.40 -2.12 4.52
CA GLY A 18 0.02 -2.10 4.12
C GLY A 18 0.27 -2.35 2.62
N ASP A 19 -0.75 -2.78 1.90
CA ASP A 19 -0.77 -2.92 0.44
C ASP A 19 -1.14 -1.61 -0.29
N GLY A 20 -1.39 -0.52 0.45
CA GLY A 20 -1.75 0.78 -0.10
C GLY A 20 -3.23 0.95 -0.43
N PHE A 21 -4.07 -0.05 -0.15
CA PHE A 21 -5.53 0.10 -0.21
C PHE A 21 -6.07 0.72 1.07
N SER A 22 -7.24 1.34 0.99
CA SER A 22 -7.96 1.81 2.16
C SER A 22 -9.43 1.40 2.12
N TYR A 23 -9.98 1.12 3.29
CA TYR A 23 -11.41 0.95 3.47
C TYR A 23 -12.04 2.28 3.88
N VAL A 24 -13.01 2.74 3.10
CA VAL A 24 -13.85 3.90 3.41
C VAL A 24 -15.31 3.50 3.22
N LYS A 25 -16.09 3.51 4.31
CA LYS A 25 -17.50 3.05 4.30
C LYS A 25 -18.36 3.79 3.26
N ALA A 26 -18.17 5.10 3.13
CA ALA A 26 -18.88 5.92 2.15
C ALA A 26 -18.54 5.51 0.71
N ALA A 27 -17.24 5.34 0.41
CA ALA A 27 -16.78 4.86 -0.89
C ALA A 27 -17.28 3.44 -1.20
N MET A 28 -17.35 2.57 -0.18
CA MET A 28 -17.92 1.22 -0.32
C MET A 28 -19.41 1.28 -0.68
N GLN A 29 -20.21 2.07 0.03
CA GLN A 29 -21.64 2.21 -0.27
C GLN A 29 -21.86 2.77 -1.68
N ASP A 30 -21.03 3.70 -2.13
CA ASP A 30 -21.12 4.25 -3.49
C ASP A 30 -20.67 3.22 -4.55
N ALA A 31 -19.70 2.36 -4.22
CA ALA A 31 -19.25 1.28 -5.10
C ALA A 31 -20.31 0.19 -5.34
N PHE A 32 -21.20 -0.07 -4.38
CA PHE A 32 -22.31 -1.04 -4.50
C PHE A 32 -23.58 -0.48 -5.15
N ARG A 33 -23.62 0.81 -5.50
CA ARG A 33 -24.74 1.38 -6.25
C ARG A 33 -24.72 0.87 -7.70
N PRO A 34 -25.90 0.77 -8.36
CA PRO A 34 -25.95 0.37 -9.76
C PRO A 34 -25.09 1.32 -10.62
N GLY A 35 -24.09 0.78 -11.33
CA GLY A 35 -23.13 1.58 -12.10
C GLY A 35 -21.88 2.05 -11.34
N GLY A 36 -21.68 1.55 -10.11
CA GLY A 36 -20.52 1.82 -9.26
C GLY A 36 -19.24 1.11 -9.69
N ILE A 37 -18.19 1.25 -8.87
CA ILE A 37 -16.85 0.69 -9.13
C ILE A 37 -16.81 -0.84 -9.10
N LEU A 38 -17.85 -1.53 -8.64
CA LEU A 38 -17.92 -2.98 -8.79
C LEU A 38 -18.16 -3.40 -10.24
N ASP A 39 -18.84 -2.56 -11.02
CA ASP A 39 -19.14 -2.79 -12.44
C ASP A 39 -18.02 -2.24 -13.37
N LYS A 40 -17.09 -1.43 -12.84
CA LYS A 40 -16.00 -0.80 -13.58
C LYS A 40 -14.66 -1.05 -12.89
N PRO A 41 -13.61 -1.50 -13.61
CA PRO A 41 -12.31 -1.74 -12.97
C PRO A 41 -11.83 -0.49 -12.23
N PRO A 42 -11.33 -0.64 -10.98
CA PRO A 42 -11.02 0.48 -10.11
C PRO A 42 -9.98 1.40 -10.76
N THR A 43 -10.36 2.66 -10.95
CA THR A 43 -9.55 3.68 -11.64
C THR A 43 -8.62 4.42 -10.69
N VAL A 44 -8.87 4.33 -9.38
CA VAL A 44 -8.10 5.02 -8.35
C VAL A 44 -7.21 4.01 -7.63
N VAL A 45 -6.03 3.79 -8.21
CA VAL A 45 -4.85 3.49 -7.40
C VAL A 45 -4.66 4.73 -6.52
N HIS A 46 -4.65 4.59 -5.18
CA HIS A 46 -4.37 5.74 -4.33
C HIS A 46 -3.13 6.48 -4.87
N PRO A 47 -3.06 7.82 -4.81
CA PRO A 47 -1.87 8.55 -5.27
C PRO A 47 -0.58 8.09 -4.56
N ASN A 48 -0.71 7.46 -3.38
CA ASN A 48 0.37 6.82 -2.63
C ASN A 48 0.32 5.28 -2.64
N ALA A 49 -0.62 4.66 -3.37
CA ALA A 49 -0.63 3.21 -3.52
C ALA A 49 0.60 2.82 -4.31
N VAL A 50 1.45 2.08 -3.61
CA VAL A 50 2.70 1.57 -4.15
C VAL A 50 2.34 0.51 -5.18
N PRO A 51 2.75 0.66 -6.44
CA PRO A 51 2.46 -0.36 -7.43
C PRO A 51 3.06 -1.70 -6.97
N PRO A 52 2.30 -2.81 -7.10
CA PRO A 52 2.81 -4.12 -6.72
C PRO A 52 4.05 -4.45 -7.55
N LEU A 53 5.03 -5.10 -6.92
CA LEU A 53 6.25 -5.55 -7.59
C LEU A 53 5.91 -6.35 -8.86
N THR A 54 6.56 -5.99 -9.97
CA THR A 54 6.44 -6.74 -11.21
C THR A 54 6.97 -8.17 -11.03
N LYS A 55 6.53 -9.10 -11.87
CA LYS A 55 6.99 -10.50 -11.81
C LYS A 55 8.52 -10.60 -11.92
N ALA A 56 9.11 -9.83 -12.83
CA ALA A 56 10.57 -9.77 -13.00
C ALA A 56 11.29 -9.23 -11.76
N GLN A 57 10.74 -8.22 -11.08
CA GLN A 57 11.31 -7.72 -9.82
C GLN A 57 11.24 -8.77 -8.72
N ARG A 58 10.14 -9.52 -8.60
CA ARG A 58 10.03 -10.60 -7.61
C ARG A 58 11.01 -11.74 -7.86
N GLU A 59 11.25 -12.09 -9.12
CA GLU A 59 12.22 -13.13 -9.50
C GLU A 59 13.67 -12.71 -9.27
N ALA A 60 13.96 -11.40 -9.33
CA ALA A 60 15.29 -10.86 -9.04
C ALA A 60 15.60 -10.78 -7.53
N ILE A 61 14.59 -10.86 -6.67
CA ILE A 61 14.75 -10.79 -5.21
C ILE A 61 15.00 -12.19 -4.66
N LYS A 62 16.15 -12.38 -4.00
CA LYS A 62 16.42 -13.60 -3.25
C LYS A 62 15.71 -13.56 -1.90
N ARG A 63 15.15 -14.69 -1.50
CA ARG A 63 14.45 -14.81 -0.22
C ARG A 63 15.40 -14.66 0.97
N GLU A 64 16.62 -15.17 0.86
CA GLU A 64 17.64 -15.04 1.92
C GLU A 64 17.94 -13.57 2.24
N ASP A 65 18.06 -12.73 1.21
CA ASP A 65 18.34 -11.30 1.34
C ASP A 65 17.19 -10.56 2.03
N VAL A 66 15.95 -10.94 1.72
CA VAL A 66 14.75 -10.40 2.37
C VAL A 66 14.72 -10.77 3.85
N ASP A 67 14.93 -12.06 4.15
CA ASP A 67 14.86 -12.56 5.52
C ASP A 67 15.95 -11.91 6.40
N LEU A 68 17.15 -11.67 5.85
CA LEU A 68 18.23 -10.92 6.53
C LEU A 68 17.82 -9.48 6.85
N ILE A 69 17.25 -8.74 5.89
CA ILE A 69 16.86 -7.33 6.12
C ILE A 69 15.73 -7.26 7.15
N VAL A 70 14.77 -8.18 7.09
CA VAL A 70 13.65 -8.26 8.05
C VAL A 70 14.17 -8.56 9.45
N SER A 71 15.15 -9.46 9.61
CA SER A 71 15.68 -9.80 10.94
C SER A 71 16.53 -8.69 11.54
N GLU A 72 17.37 -8.04 10.75
CA GLU A 72 18.33 -7.04 11.26
C GLU A 72 17.70 -5.66 11.50
N PHE A 73 16.75 -5.24 10.64
CA PHE A 73 16.15 -3.90 10.72
C PHE A 73 14.71 -3.91 11.25
N GLU A 74 14.16 -5.09 11.55
CA GLU A 74 12.79 -5.29 12.05
C GLU A 74 11.72 -4.62 11.19
N ILE A 75 11.98 -4.47 9.88
CA ILE A 75 11.02 -3.88 8.95
C ILE A 75 10.06 -4.94 8.37
N PRO A 76 8.82 -4.56 8.00
CA PRO A 76 7.90 -5.46 7.34
C PRO A 76 8.49 -6.07 6.06
N LYS A 77 8.18 -7.36 5.82
CA LYS A 77 8.66 -8.09 4.62
C LYS A 77 8.37 -7.35 3.31
N ALA A 78 7.17 -6.78 3.17
CA ALA A 78 6.79 -6.02 1.97
C ALA A 78 7.68 -4.78 1.76
N GLN A 79 8.16 -4.16 2.84
CA GLN A 79 9.08 -3.03 2.77
C GLN A 79 10.50 -3.50 2.40
N ALA A 80 10.97 -4.61 2.96
CA ALA A 80 12.26 -5.21 2.62
C ALA A 80 12.34 -5.65 1.14
N GLU A 81 11.30 -6.34 0.64
CA GLU A 81 11.21 -6.73 -0.78
C GLU A 81 11.24 -5.51 -1.70
N ARG A 82 10.59 -4.42 -1.29
CA ARG A 82 10.58 -3.18 -2.06
C ARG A 82 11.94 -2.50 -2.11
N LEU A 83 12.62 -2.38 -0.97
CA LEU A 83 13.97 -1.82 -0.92
C LEU A 83 14.92 -2.63 -1.81
N LEU A 84 14.84 -3.95 -1.76
CA LEU A 84 15.62 -4.80 -2.66
C LEU A 84 15.26 -4.57 -4.14
N ALA A 85 13.98 -4.40 -4.48
CA ALA A 85 13.57 -4.10 -5.85
C ALA A 85 14.12 -2.75 -6.34
N ASP A 86 14.06 -1.71 -5.51
CA ASP A 86 14.51 -0.36 -5.84
C ASP A 86 16.04 -0.33 -6.06
N HIS A 87 16.78 -1.15 -5.30
CA HIS A 87 18.22 -1.33 -5.42
C HIS A 87 18.64 -2.50 -6.33
N LYS A 88 17.75 -2.96 -7.22
CA LYS A 88 18.03 -4.03 -8.22
C LYS A 88 18.58 -5.34 -7.63
N GLY A 89 18.17 -5.68 -6.40
CA GLY A 89 18.60 -6.88 -5.69
C GLY A 89 19.97 -6.76 -5.00
N SER A 90 20.55 -5.56 -4.92
CA SER A 90 21.84 -5.33 -4.26
C SER A 90 21.67 -5.12 -2.76
N VAL A 91 22.00 -6.13 -1.95
CA VAL A 91 21.92 -6.07 -0.49
C VAL A 91 22.82 -4.98 0.09
N THR A 92 24.05 -4.83 -0.43
CA THR A 92 25.01 -3.85 0.07
C THR A 92 24.51 -2.41 -0.09
N ASP A 93 23.82 -2.13 -1.20
CA ASP A 93 23.28 -0.80 -1.45
C ASP A 93 22.07 -0.51 -0.55
N VAL A 94 21.23 -1.52 -0.30
CA VAL A 94 20.12 -1.41 0.66
C VAL A 94 20.63 -1.19 2.08
N LEU A 95 21.61 -1.97 2.53
CA LEU A 95 22.19 -1.84 3.87
C LEU A 95 22.83 -0.46 4.06
N ARG A 96 23.51 0.05 3.03
CA ARG A 96 24.07 1.41 3.05
C ARG A 96 22.96 2.46 3.16
N ALA A 97 21.91 2.33 2.33
CA ALA A 97 20.78 3.25 2.36
C ALA A 97 20.03 3.26 3.72
N LEU A 98 19.99 2.12 4.42
CA LEU A 98 19.34 2.01 5.74
C LEU A 98 20.21 2.53 6.89
N THR A 99 21.52 2.64 6.71
CA THR A 99 22.47 3.04 7.78
C THR A 99 23.02 4.45 7.62
N GLU A 100 22.98 5.03 6.42
CA GLU A 100 23.41 6.41 6.13
C GLU A 100 22.30 7.47 6.35
N LEU A 101 21.22 7.13 7.05
CA LEU A 101 20.18 8.06 7.52
C LEU A 101 20.61 8.81 8.79
#